data_AF-A0A699YZ80-F1
#
_entry.id   AF-A0A699YZ80-F1
#
_cell.length_a   1.000
_cell.length_b   1.000
_cell.length_c   1.000
_cell.angle_alpha   90.00
_cell.angle_beta   90.00
_cell.angle_gamma   90.00
#
_symmetry.space_group_name_H-M   'P 1'
#
loop_
_entity.id
_entity.type
_entity.pdbx_description
1 polymer ?
#
loop_
_entity_poly.entity_id
_entity_poly.type
_entity_poly.pdbx_seq_one_letter_code
_entity_poly.pdbx_strand_id
1 'polypeptide(L)'
;MVAELEKNTTAMFSRLVEVIADLRSGKFDDPEAQTSTVLGHLATTGAAYDDVAEKAKRFKSYQELFGVVVSNYSDVEQAAKELTVHRNKWGQLHEFEVALDSWMSAACRELDPQAVQAKVDELVKANYKMLKSRKDDAVVTRLKRELDEFKQKMPLIAEVSNPALEQRHWAQIFAVLGQPFDPETPFCVKDLIG
;
A
#
# COMPACT_ATOMS: atom_id res chain seq x y z
N MET A 1 21.04 30.81 -25.70
CA MET A 1 21.30 30.02 -24.48
C MET A 1 20.26 30.31 -23.39
N VAL A 2 20.10 31.56 -22.93
CA VAL A 2 19.08 31.93 -21.92
C VAL A 2 17.65 31.67 -22.37
N ALA A 3 17.27 32.08 -23.59
CA ALA A 3 15.93 31.83 -24.13
C ALA A 3 15.56 30.33 -24.22
N GLU A 4 16.54 29.47 -24.48
CA GLU A 4 16.35 28.02 -24.52
C GLU A 4 16.14 27.44 -23.11
N LEU A 5 16.86 27.98 -22.11
CA LEU A 5 16.65 27.62 -20.71
C LEU A 5 15.26 28.03 -20.21
N GLU A 6 14.80 29.24 -20.56
CA GLU A 6 13.45 29.73 -20.21
C GLU A 6 12.35 28.88 -20.86
N LYS A 7 12.50 28.55 -22.14
CA LYS A 7 11.59 27.65 -22.86
C LYS A 7 11.50 26.28 -22.20
N ASN A 8 12.64 25.67 -21.87
CA ASN A 8 12.69 24.36 -21.23
C ASN A 8 12.14 24.37 -19.80
N THR A 9 12.38 25.45 -19.06
CA THR A 9 11.82 25.66 -17.72
C THR A 9 10.30 25.77 -17.77
N THR A 10 9.77 26.52 -18.75
CA THR A 10 8.32 26.65 -18.98
C THR A 10 7.68 25.30 -19.31
N ALA A 11 8.29 24.53 -20.22
CA ALA A 11 7.79 23.20 -20.59
C ALA A 11 7.78 22.23 -19.39
N MET A 12 8.79 22.29 -18.52
CA MET A 12 8.83 21.50 -17.29
C MET A 12 7.71 21.88 -16.32
N PHE A 13 7.42 23.18 -16.15
CA PHE A 13 6.29 23.62 -15.32
C PHE A 13 4.94 23.18 -15.90
N SER A 14 4.75 23.21 -17.22
CA SER A 14 3.54 22.65 -17.83
C SER A 14 3.38 21.16 -17.50
N ARG A 15 4.47 20.39 -17.55
CA ARG A 15 4.44 18.98 -17.17
C ARG A 15 4.17 18.76 -15.68
N LEU A 16 4.70 19.63 -14.81
CA LEU A 16 4.38 19.62 -13.39
C LEU A 16 2.88 19.84 -13.13
N VAL A 17 2.25 20.77 -13.85
CA VAL A 17 0.80 21.03 -13.75
C VAL A 17 0.00 19.77 -14.11
N GLU A 18 0.39 19.04 -15.15
CA GLU A 18 -0.25 17.77 -15.52
C GLU A 18 -0.10 16.71 -14.42
N VAL A 19 1.09 16.59 -13.81
CA VAL A 19 1.33 15.67 -12.68
C VAL A 19 0.45 16.04 -11.48
N ILE A 20 0.37 17.32 -11.13
CA ILE A 20 -0.47 17.80 -10.01
C ILE A 20 -1.95 17.55 -10.30
N ALA A 21 -2.41 17.82 -11.53
CA ALA A 21 -3.78 17.55 -11.94
C ALA A 21 -4.12 16.07 -11.83
N ASP A 22 -3.18 15.19 -12.19
CA ASP A 22 -3.35 13.74 -12.07
C ASP A 22 -3.43 13.28 -10.61
N LEU A 23 -2.55 13.79 -9.73
CA LEU A 23 -2.59 13.54 -8.28
C LEU A 23 -3.90 13.98 -7.64
N ARG A 24 -4.50 15.08 -8.14
CA ARG A 24 -5.73 15.67 -7.59
C ARG A 24 -7.00 15.29 -8.36
N SER A 25 -6.91 14.31 -9.26
CA SER A 25 -8.04 13.86 -10.08
C SER A 25 -9.13 13.10 -9.29
N GLY A 26 -8.88 12.75 -8.03
CA GLY A 26 -9.77 11.97 -7.17
C GLY A 26 -9.67 10.46 -7.37
N LYS A 27 -8.98 9.99 -8.42
CA LYS A 27 -8.82 8.54 -8.72
C LYS A 27 -8.02 7.77 -7.66
N PHE A 28 -7.37 8.49 -6.73
CA PHE A 28 -6.56 7.93 -5.65
C PHE A 28 -7.26 7.99 -4.29
N ASP A 29 -8.53 8.38 -4.26
CA ASP A 29 -9.31 8.59 -3.04
C ASP A 29 -10.52 7.65 -2.92
N ASP A 30 -10.79 6.85 -3.95
CA ASP A 30 -11.79 5.79 -3.91
C ASP A 30 -11.31 4.63 -3.03
N PRO A 31 -11.94 4.38 -1.86
CA PRO A 31 -11.55 3.27 -0.99
C PRO A 31 -11.83 1.90 -1.60
N GLU A 32 -12.77 1.77 -2.55
CA GLU A 32 -13.16 0.48 -3.12
C GLU A 32 -12.32 0.09 -4.35
N ALA A 33 -11.42 0.98 -4.79
CA ALA A 33 -10.52 0.70 -5.90
C ALA A 33 -9.52 -0.42 -5.57
N GLN A 34 -9.14 -1.18 -6.62
CA GLN A 34 -8.16 -2.25 -6.48
C GLN A 34 -6.75 -1.67 -6.26
N THR A 35 -6.08 -2.14 -5.21
CA THR A 35 -4.75 -1.63 -4.82
C THR A 35 -3.71 -1.76 -5.93
N SER A 36 -3.68 -2.88 -6.64
CA SER A 36 -2.74 -3.13 -7.74
C SER A 36 -2.89 -2.13 -8.89
N THR A 37 -4.14 -1.83 -9.29
CA THR A 37 -4.44 -0.83 -10.33
C THR A 37 -4.01 0.56 -9.89
N VAL A 38 -4.36 0.95 -8.65
CA VAL A 38 -4.03 2.27 -8.13
C VAL A 38 -2.51 2.46 -7.99
N LEU A 39 -1.80 1.45 -7.48
CA LEU A 39 -0.34 1.47 -7.40
C LEU A 39 0.30 1.54 -8.79
N GLY A 40 -0.27 0.87 -9.80
CA GLY A 40 0.16 1.00 -11.19
C GLY A 40 0.05 2.44 -11.71
N HIS A 41 -1.08 3.10 -11.47
CA HIS A 41 -1.24 4.52 -11.81
C HIS A 41 -0.26 5.42 -11.04
N LEU A 42 -0.08 5.20 -9.73
CA LEU A 42 0.88 5.96 -8.91
C LEU A 42 2.33 5.75 -9.35
N ALA A 43 2.67 4.59 -9.90
CA ALA A 43 3.98 4.34 -10.49
C ALA A 43 4.17 5.17 -11.76
N THR A 44 3.16 5.24 -12.64
CA THR A 44 3.20 6.09 -13.85
C THR A 44 3.30 7.58 -13.52
N THR A 45 2.42 8.08 -12.64
CA THR A 45 2.47 9.48 -12.16
C THR A 45 3.79 9.78 -11.48
N GLY A 46 4.31 8.80 -10.74
CA GLY A 46 5.61 8.84 -10.09
C GLY A 46 6.78 9.03 -11.04
N ALA A 47 6.85 8.22 -12.09
CA ALA A 47 7.89 8.33 -13.11
C ALA A 47 7.84 9.70 -13.84
N ALA A 48 6.63 10.22 -14.09
CA ALA A 48 6.46 11.55 -14.64
C ALA A 48 6.93 12.65 -13.68
N TYR A 49 6.66 12.51 -12.37
CA TYR A 49 7.17 13.40 -11.34
C TYR A 49 8.70 13.35 -11.24
N ASP A 50 9.32 12.17 -11.30
CA ASP A 50 10.76 12.01 -11.15
C ASP A 50 11.52 12.72 -12.30
N ASP A 51 11.01 12.63 -13.53
CA ASP A 51 11.54 13.40 -14.68
C ASP A 51 11.44 14.93 -14.46
N VAL A 52 10.31 15.41 -13.94
CA VAL A 52 10.11 16.82 -13.58
C VAL A 52 11.08 17.26 -12.48
N ALA A 53 11.24 16.44 -11.44
CA ALA A 53 12.10 16.74 -10.30
C ALA A 53 13.59 16.82 -10.69
N GLU A 54 14.06 15.91 -11.55
CA GLU A 54 15.43 15.97 -12.07
C GLU A 54 15.66 17.20 -12.97
N LYS A 55 14.68 17.52 -13.84
CA LYS A 55 14.72 18.75 -14.65
C LYS A 55 14.72 20.01 -13.77
N ALA A 56 13.91 20.04 -12.71
CA ALA A 56 13.84 21.16 -11.78
C ALA A 56 15.18 21.42 -11.09
N LYS A 57 15.84 20.37 -10.57
CA LYS A 57 17.18 20.49 -9.98
C LYS A 57 18.19 21.04 -10.98
N ARG A 58 18.20 20.50 -12.21
CA ARG A 58 19.12 20.91 -13.27
C ARG A 58 18.91 22.36 -13.69
N PHE A 59 17.66 22.76 -13.92
CA PHE A 59 17.34 24.11 -14.38
C PHE A 59 17.58 25.15 -13.29
N LYS A 60 17.27 24.84 -12.03
CA LYS A 60 17.63 25.69 -10.89
C LYS A 60 19.14 25.96 -10.87
N SER A 61 19.96 24.91 -10.99
CA SER A 61 21.42 25.06 -11.03
C SER A 61 21.91 25.89 -12.22
N TYR A 62 21.31 25.73 -13.40
CA TYR A 62 21.64 26.55 -14.56
C TYR A 62 21.24 28.01 -14.39
N GLN A 63 20.09 28.28 -13.76
CA GLN A 63 19.64 29.65 -13.50
C GLN A 63 20.62 30.38 -12.56
N GLU A 64 21.05 29.70 -11.50
CA GLU A 64 22.07 30.20 -10.57
C GLU A 64 23.41 30.44 -11.27
N LEU A 65 23.88 29.48 -12.07
CA LEU A 65 25.16 29.56 -12.79
C LEU A 65 25.21 30.72 -13.80
N PHE A 66 24.13 30.93 -14.53
CA PHE A 66 24.04 32.01 -15.53
C PHE A 66 23.64 33.36 -14.92
N GLY A 67 23.40 33.43 -13.61
CA GLY A 67 23.03 34.66 -12.91
C GLY A 67 21.67 35.21 -13.36
N VAL A 68 20.76 34.35 -13.83
CA VAL A 68 19.38 34.73 -14.19
C VAL A 68 18.47 34.54 -12.98
N VAL A 69 17.27 35.13 -13.05
CA VAL A 69 16.27 34.99 -11.98
C VAL A 69 15.90 33.51 -11.82
N VAL A 70 16.12 32.98 -10.62
CA VAL A 70 15.76 31.60 -10.27
C VAL A 70 14.25 31.49 -10.14
N SER A 71 13.65 30.52 -10.83
CA SER A 71 12.21 30.27 -10.75
C SER A 71 11.80 29.73 -9.38
N ASN A 72 10.52 29.86 -9.04
CA ASN A 72 9.97 29.23 -7.85
C ASN A 72 9.69 27.74 -8.12
N TYR A 73 10.27 26.86 -7.31
CA TYR A 73 10.10 25.40 -7.42
C TYR A 73 9.27 24.82 -6.25
N SER A 74 8.56 25.65 -5.47
CA SER A 74 7.74 25.19 -4.34
C SER A 74 6.70 24.14 -4.73
N ASP A 75 6.13 24.25 -5.93
CA ASP A 75 5.11 23.33 -6.42
C ASP A 75 5.68 21.93 -6.71
N VAL A 76 6.98 21.83 -7.04
CA VAL A 76 7.67 20.54 -7.17
C VAL A 76 7.75 19.86 -5.81
N GLU A 77 8.12 20.60 -4.76
CA GLU A 77 8.17 20.07 -3.40
C GLU A 77 6.78 19.67 -2.87
N GLN A 78 5.75 20.44 -3.23
CA GLN A 78 4.37 20.15 -2.86
C GLN A 78 3.85 18.89 -3.57
N ALA A 79 4.11 18.75 -4.88
CA ALA A 79 3.77 17.55 -5.63
C ALA A 79 4.47 16.31 -5.07
N ALA A 80 5.73 16.44 -4.62
CA ALA A 80 6.46 15.37 -3.93
C ALA A 80 5.69 14.86 -2.70
N LYS A 81 5.25 15.79 -1.85
CA LYS A 81 4.52 15.47 -0.61
C LYS A 81 3.20 14.79 -0.92
N GLU A 82 2.44 15.28 -1.89
CA GLU A 82 1.16 14.68 -2.31
C GLU A 82 1.35 13.27 -2.87
N LEU A 83 2.34 13.07 -3.74
CA LEU A 83 2.67 11.76 -4.28
C LEU A 83 3.08 10.76 -3.19
N THR A 84 3.93 11.18 -2.24
CA THR A 84 4.33 10.35 -1.09
C THR A 84 3.12 9.95 -0.26
N VAL A 85 2.16 10.85 -0.08
CA VAL A 85 0.94 10.58 0.67
C VAL A 85 0.10 9.49 0.02
N HIS A 86 -0.16 9.59 -1.28
CA HIS A 86 -0.93 8.58 -2.00
C HIS A 86 -0.20 7.23 -2.01
N ARG A 87 1.12 7.23 -2.24
CA ARG A 87 1.94 6.00 -2.20
C ARG A 87 1.89 5.33 -0.83
N ASN A 88 2.00 6.10 0.26
CA ASN A 88 2.01 5.53 1.60
C ASN A 88 0.68 4.86 1.97
N LYS A 89 -0.45 5.51 1.69
CA LYS A 89 -1.77 4.94 2.04
C LYS A 89 -2.08 3.69 1.23
N TRP A 90 -1.88 3.74 -0.09
CA TRP A 90 -2.14 2.61 -0.97
C TRP A 90 -1.11 1.49 -0.81
N GLY A 91 0.15 1.83 -0.52
CA GLY A 91 1.20 0.85 -0.24
C GLY A 91 0.93 0.03 1.02
N GLN A 92 0.53 0.68 2.12
CA GLN A 92 0.19 -0.06 3.35
C GLN A 92 -1.06 -0.93 3.19
N LEU A 93 -2.07 -0.46 2.45
CA LEU A 93 -3.26 -1.26 2.16
C LEU A 93 -2.90 -2.50 1.33
N HIS A 94 -2.11 -2.31 0.27
CA HIS A 94 -1.65 -3.41 -0.57
C HIS A 94 -0.77 -4.41 0.21
N GLU A 95 0.13 -3.91 1.06
CA GLU A 95 0.98 -4.74 1.91
C GLU A 95 0.13 -5.65 2.82
N PHE A 96 -0.93 -5.09 3.41
CA PHE A 96 -1.87 -5.86 4.20
C PHE A 96 -2.65 -6.88 3.35
N GLU A 97 -3.17 -6.50 2.19
CA GLU A 97 -3.90 -7.42 1.31
C GLU A 97 -3.03 -8.61 0.88
N VAL A 98 -1.77 -8.37 0.51
CA VAL A 98 -0.81 -9.44 0.14
C VAL A 98 -0.49 -10.33 1.33
N ALA A 99 -0.27 -9.74 2.51
CA ALA A 99 0.00 -10.51 3.73
C ALA A 99 -1.23 -11.35 4.12
N LEU A 100 -2.42 -10.78 4.06
CA LEU A 100 -3.68 -11.46 4.32
C LEU A 100 -3.85 -12.65 3.37
N ASP A 101 -3.70 -12.45 2.06
CA ASP A 101 -3.83 -13.54 1.11
C ASP A 101 -2.81 -14.67 1.37
N SER A 102 -1.58 -14.29 1.69
CA SER A 102 -0.52 -15.24 2.06
C SER A 102 -0.89 -16.05 3.30
N TRP A 103 -1.32 -15.41 4.39
CA TRP A 103 -1.69 -16.11 5.62
C TRP A 103 -2.90 -17.00 5.44
N MET A 104 -3.88 -16.54 4.68
CA MET A 104 -5.13 -17.24 4.48
C MET A 104 -4.99 -18.44 3.54
N SER A 105 -3.99 -18.41 2.64
CA SER A 105 -3.69 -19.49 1.68
C SER A 105 -2.56 -20.41 2.11
N ALA A 106 -1.79 -20.05 3.14
CA ALA A 106 -0.76 -20.91 3.70
C ALA A 106 -1.38 -22.15 4.36
N ALA A 107 -0.67 -23.28 4.30
CA ALA A 107 -1.09 -24.48 4.99
C ALA A 107 -1.18 -24.21 6.50
N CYS A 108 -2.27 -24.63 7.15
CA CYS A 108 -2.53 -24.33 8.56
C CYS A 108 -1.35 -24.72 9.47
N ARG A 109 -0.68 -25.84 9.18
CA ARG A 109 0.48 -26.35 9.94
C ARG A 109 1.77 -25.54 9.76
N GLU A 110 1.87 -24.74 8.70
CA GLU A 110 3.05 -23.93 8.37
C GLU A 110 2.92 -22.48 8.85
N LEU A 111 1.74 -22.09 9.32
CA LEU A 111 1.52 -20.76 9.89
C LEU A 111 2.20 -20.62 11.25
N ASP A 112 2.91 -19.51 11.43
CA ASP A 112 3.42 -19.06 12.72
C ASP A 112 2.53 -17.92 13.26
N PRO A 113 1.66 -18.18 14.25
CA PRO A 113 0.77 -17.17 14.82
C PRO A 113 1.51 -15.98 15.42
N GLN A 114 2.71 -16.20 15.97
CA GLN A 114 3.49 -15.12 16.57
C GLN A 114 4.01 -14.19 15.49
N ALA A 115 4.50 -14.74 14.38
CA ALA A 115 4.93 -13.95 13.23
C ALA A 115 3.75 -13.18 12.61
N VAL A 116 2.60 -13.82 12.43
CA VAL A 116 1.38 -13.17 11.93
C VAL A 116 0.96 -12.02 12.85
N GLN A 117 0.86 -12.27 14.16
CA GLN A 117 0.48 -11.26 15.15
C GLN A 117 1.45 -10.07 15.14
N ALA A 118 2.76 -10.33 15.10
CA ALA A 118 3.78 -9.28 15.05
C ALA A 118 3.61 -8.38 13.81
N LYS A 119 3.32 -8.98 12.65
CA LYS A 119 3.10 -8.22 11.42
C LYS A 119 1.80 -7.41 11.45
N VAL A 120 0.71 -7.98 11.97
CA VAL A 120 -0.54 -7.26 12.19
C VAL A 120 -0.32 -6.05 13.10
N ASP A 121 0.43 -6.21 14.19
CA ASP A 121 0.71 -5.11 15.12
C ASP A 121 1.59 -4.02 14.50
N GLU A 122 2.53 -4.39 13.62
CA GLU A 122 3.31 -3.45 12.81
C GLU A 122 2.37 -2.60 11.92
N LEU A 123 1.51 -3.26 11.14
CA LEU A 123 0.57 -2.60 10.22
C LEU A 123 -0.43 -1.71 10.96
N VAL A 124 -0.92 -2.14 12.12
CA VAL A 124 -1.81 -1.34 12.98
C VAL A 124 -1.11 -0.09 13.48
N LYS A 125 0.15 -0.21 13.94
CA LYS A 125 0.93 0.96 14.39
C LYS A 125 1.18 1.93 13.24
N ALA A 126 1.46 1.43 12.03
CA ALA A 126 1.63 2.24 10.83
C ALA A 126 0.33 2.96 10.43
N ASN A 127 -0.79 2.24 10.39
CA ASN A 127 -2.12 2.79 10.12
C ASN A 127 -2.52 3.86 11.14
N TYR A 128 -2.28 3.63 12.43
CA TYR A 128 -2.57 4.60 13.49
C TYR A 128 -1.79 5.92 13.31
N LYS A 129 -0.52 5.86 12.86
CA LYS A 129 0.25 7.08 12.54
C LYS A 129 -0.39 7.85 11.39
N MET A 130 -0.89 7.17 10.36
CA MET A 130 -1.59 7.83 9.24
C MET A 130 -2.88 8.50 9.71
N LEU A 131 -3.71 7.78 10.48
CA LEU A 131 -4.97 8.31 11.02
C LEU A 131 -4.79 9.57 11.86
N LYS A 132 -3.67 9.72 12.59
CA LYS A 132 -3.41 10.97 13.35
C LYS A 132 -3.37 12.20 12.45
N SER A 133 -2.85 12.07 11.24
CA SER A 133 -2.72 13.17 10.28
C SER A 133 -3.85 13.21 9.25
N ARG A 134 -4.62 12.11 9.10
CA ARG A 134 -5.59 11.88 8.02
C ARG A 134 -6.81 11.11 8.51
N LYS A 135 -7.56 11.69 9.45
CA LYS A 135 -8.69 11.01 10.09
C LYS A 135 -9.83 10.68 9.12
N ASP A 136 -10.02 11.52 8.11
CA ASP A 136 -11.14 11.42 7.17
C ASP A 136 -10.73 10.80 5.82
N ASP A 137 -9.50 10.27 5.69
CA ASP A 137 -9.07 9.58 4.47
C ASP A 137 -9.70 8.18 4.42
N ALA A 138 -10.60 7.98 3.45
CA ALA A 138 -11.41 6.77 3.33
C ALA A 138 -10.55 5.50 3.13
N VAL A 139 -9.42 5.61 2.42
CA VAL A 139 -8.50 4.48 2.17
C VAL A 139 -7.80 4.07 3.47
N VAL A 140 -7.39 5.05 4.28
CA VAL A 140 -6.76 4.80 5.59
C VAL A 140 -7.76 4.16 6.56
N THR A 141 -9.02 4.63 6.55
CA THR A 141 -10.09 4.05 7.35
C THR A 141 -10.48 2.64 6.88
N ARG A 142 -10.46 2.38 5.57
CA ARG A 142 -10.63 1.03 5.02
C ARG A 142 -9.58 0.06 5.58
N LEU A 143 -8.30 0.43 5.50
CA LEU A 143 -7.22 -0.40 6.07
C LEU A 143 -7.43 -0.67 7.57
N LYS A 144 -7.87 0.35 8.33
CA LYS A 144 -8.20 0.17 9.75
C LYS A 144 -9.29 -0.89 9.95
N ARG A 145 -10.39 -0.78 9.22
CA ARG A 145 -11.52 -1.73 9.28
C ARG A 145 -11.05 -3.15 9.00
N GLU A 146 -10.32 -3.36 7.91
CA GLU A 146 -9.86 -4.68 7.52
C GLU A 146 -8.85 -5.28 8.51
N LEU A 147 -7.96 -4.47 9.09
CA LEU A 147 -7.07 -4.90 10.17
C LEU A 147 -7.85 -5.31 11.42
N ASP A 148 -8.86 -4.53 11.81
CA ASP A 148 -9.70 -4.83 12.98
C ASP A 148 -10.53 -6.11 12.77
N GLU A 149 -11.06 -6.32 11.56
CA GLU A 149 -11.74 -7.57 11.18
C GLU A 149 -10.79 -8.77 11.19
N PHE A 150 -9.56 -8.63 10.67
CA PHE A 150 -8.59 -9.71 10.68
C PHE A 150 -8.15 -10.08 12.09
N LYS A 151 -7.98 -9.10 12.99
CA LYS A 151 -7.65 -9.36 14.39
C LYS A 151 -8.64 -10.28 15.09
N GLN A 152 -9.91 -10.23 14.73
CA GLN A 152 -10.93 -11.13 15.29
C GLN A 152 -10.71 -12.59 14.89
N LYS A 153 -9.98 -12.85 13.80
CA LYS A 153 -9.62 -14.19 13.30
C LYS A 153 -8.33 -14.72 13.91
N MET A 154 -7.54 -13.91 14.62
CA MET A 154 -6.26 -14.33 15.21
C MET A 154 -6.39 -15.52 16.18
N PRO A 155 -7.42 -15.62 17.04
CA PRO A 155 -7.59 -16.81 17.88
C PRO A 155 -7.75 -18.07 17.05
N LEU A 156 -8.52 -18.02 15.96
CA LEU A 156 -8.68 -19.16 15.06
C LEU A 156 -7.34 -19.53 14.43
N ILE A 157 -6.57 -18.54 13.93
CA ILE A 157 -5.24 -18.78 13.36
C ILE A 157 -4.33 -19.52 14.35
N ALA A 158 -4.32 -19.09 15.62
CA ALA A 158 -3.53 -19.72 16.67
C ALA A 158 -3.95 -21.17 16.95
N GLU A 159 -5.25 -21.45 16.96
CA GLU A 159 -5.77 -22.80 17.16
C GLU A 159 -5.44 -23.71 15.98
N VAL A 160 -5.68 -23.27 14.74
CA VAL A 160 -5.48 -24.12 13.55
C VAL A 160 -4.02 -24.40 13.24
N SER A 161 -3.10 -23.56 13.70
CA SER A 161 -1.65 -23.78 13.59
C SER A 161 -1.06 -24.55 14.77
N ASN A 162 -1.87 -24.95 15.75
CA ASN A 162 -1.35 -25.60 16.95
C ASN A 162 -0.72 -26.97 16.60
N PRO A 163 0.59 -27.18 16.84
CA PRO A 163 1.28 -28.43 16.49
C PRO A 163 0.78 -29.64 17.29
N ALA A 164 0.05 -29.42 18.39
CA ALA A 164 -0.60 -30.49 19.14
C ALA A 164 -1.84 -31.08 18.43
N LEU A 165 -2.34 -30.42 17.39
CA LEU A 165 -3.46 -30.93 16.58
C LEU A 165 -3.00 -32.09 15.69
N GLU A 166 -3.11 -33.29 16.23
CA GLU A 166 -2.97 -34.54 15.49
C GLU A 166 -4.11 -34.81 14.49
N GLN A 167 -3.87 -35.76 13.57
CA GLN A 167 -4.80 -36.22 12.54
C GLN A 167 -6.21 -36.53 13.07
N ARG A 168 -6.33 -37.14 14.26
CA ARG A 168 -7.63 -37.44 14.89
C ARG A 168 -8.46 -36.19 15.18
N HIS A 169 -7.81 -35.08 15.57
CA HIS A 169 -8.49 -33.83 15.88
C HIS A 169 -8.96 -33.16 14.59
N TRP A 170 -8.14 -33.18 13.54
CA TRP A 170 -8.52 -32.69 12.22
C TRP A 170 -9.70 -33.46 11.62
N ALA A 171 -9.71 -34.79 11.74
CA ALA A 171 -10.85 -35.59 11.31
C ALA A 171 -12.16 -35.18 12.02
N GLN A 172 -12.11 -34.83 13.32
CA GLN A 172 -13.27 -34.34 14.06
C GLN A 172 -13.71 -32.94 13.59
N ILE A 173 -12.76 -32.03 13.39
CA ILE A 173 -13.04 -30.66 12.91
C ILE A 173 -13.73 -30.72 11.54
N PHE A 174 -13.15 -31.45 10.58
CA PHE A 174 -13.71 -31.60 9.24
C PHE A 174 -15.07 -32.30 9.23
N ALA A 175 -15.29 -33.27 10.13
CA ALA A 175 -16.61 -33.90 10.30
C ALA A 175 -17.68 -32.89 10.76
N VAL A 176 -17.33 -31.95 11.65
CA VAL A 176 -18.23 -30.85 12.05
C VAL A 176 -18.48 -29.87 10.91
N LEU A 177 -17.47 -29.60 10.08
CA LEU A 177 -17.58 -28.75 8.89
C LEU A 177 -18.33 -29.43 7.72
N GLY A 178 -18.62 -30.74 7.82
CA GLY A 178 -19.25 -31.50 6.75
C GLY A 178 -18.36 -31.70 5.52
N GLN A 179 -17.04 -31.59 5.68
CA GLN A 179 -16.05 -31.75 4.61
C GLN A 179 -15.25 -33.05 4.77
N PRO A 180 -14.79 -33.67 3.67
CA PRO A 180 -13.88 -34.81 3.75
C PRO A 180 -12.50 -34.36 4.26
N PHE A 181 -11.91 -35.15 5.15
CA PHE A 181 -10.55 -34.94 5.61
C PHE A 181 -9.59 -35.95 4.96
N ASP A 182 -8.58 -35.43 4.28
CA ASP A 182 -7.45 -36.20 3.77
C ASP A 182 -6.14 -35.72 4.44
N PRO A 183 -5.45 -36.58 5.21
CA PRO A 183 -4.20 -36.23 5.89
C PRO A 183 -3.05 -35.82 4.97
N GLU A 184 -3.06 -36.31 3.72
CA GLU A 184 -2.02 -36.06 2.72
C GLU A 184 -2.26 -34.76 1.94
N THR A 185 -3.47 -34.21 2.02
CA THR A 185 -3.83 -32.96 1.35
C THR A 185 -3.67 -31.78 2.31
N PRO A 186 -2.76 -30.82 2.02
CA PRO A 186 -2.68 -29.58 2.79
C PRO A 186 -3.97 -28.79 2.67
N PHE A 187 -4.38 -28.16 3.77
CA PHE A 187 -5.52 -27.25 3.83
C PHE A 187 -5.09 -25.94 4.51
N CYS A 188 -5.75 -24.86 4.12
CA CYS A 188 -5.48 -23.51 4.58
C CYS A 188 -6.62 -22.96 5.42
N VAL A 189 -6.45 -21.75 5.96
CA VAL A 189 -7.46 -21.12 6.80
C VAL A 189 -8.75 -20.84 6.02
N LYS A 190 -8.66 -20.51 4.71
CA LYS A 190 -9.84 -20.30 3.83
C LYS A 190 -10.74 -21.54 3.77
N ASP A 191 -10.14 -22.74 3.73
CA ASP A 191 -10.90 -24.00 3.62
C ASP A 191 -11.76 -24.26 4.86
N LEU A 192 -11.37 -23.70 6.01
CA LEU A 192 -12.03 -23.91 7.31
C LEU A 192 -13.15 -22.90 7.61
N ILE A 193 -13.17 -21.74 6.96
CA ILE A 193 -14.07 -20.62 7.34
C ILE A 193 -15.20 -20.32 6.35
N GLY A 194 -15.21 -20.94 5.17
CA GLY A 194 -16.30 -20.82 4.20
C GLY A 194 -16.32 -19.51 3.42
#